data_AF-A0A2D6XEG6-F1
#
_entry.id   AF-A0A2D6XEG6-F1
#
_cell.length_a   1.000
_cell.length_b   1.000
_cell.length_c   1.000
_cell.angle_alpha   90.00
_cell.angle_beta   90.00
_cell.angle_gamma   90.00
#
_symmetry.space_group_name_H-M   'P 1'
#
loop_
_entity.id
_entity.type
_entity.pdbx_description
1 polymer ?
#
loop_
_entity_poly.entity_id
_entity_poly.type
_entity_poly.pdbx_seq_one_letter_code
_entity_poly.pdbx_strand_id
1 'polypeptide(L)'
;MGERKPIVGYTAGVYDLFHIGHANLLRNAKSMCDHLIVAVSTDELVRYKYKTSVIPYDQRVEVVKSCKYVDTVIPQENMDKFEAWKKLKFDVMFVGDDWYGTEKWQKIEDQFKAVGVKVIYFPYTKDISSTRINEILDEKRAEILEKEKELEELKKRGDETLKKKMDETLKKKIYGDNNLPEKEKGKLGGEEKDVKDSHTNSFYQPPY
;
A
#
# COMPACT_ATOMS: atom_id res chain seq x y z
N MET A 1 6.16 42.08 -12.84
CA MET A 1 5.28 40.90 -13.01
C MET A 1 4.83 40.49 -11.62
N GLY A 2 3.53 40.47 -11.34
CA GLY A 2 3.03 40.02 -10.04
C GLY A 2 3.22 38.50 -9.91
N GLU A 3 3.78 38.04 -8.80
CA GLU A 3 3.91 36.60 -8.52
C GLU A 3 2.51 35.97 -8.46
N ARG A 4 2.33 34.85 -9.16
CA ARG A 4 1.08 34.10 -9.09
C ARG A 4 0.96 33.47 -7.69
N LYS A 5 -0.23 33.55 -7.08
CA LYS A 5 -0.52 32.85 -5.82
C LYS A 5 -0.23 31.34 -5.99
N PRO A 6 0.54 30.71 -5.07
CA PRO A 6 0.71 29.26 -5.07
C PRO A 6 -0.63 28.53 -4.92
N ILE A 7 -0.81 27.47 -5.70
CA ILE A 7 -2.00 26.61 -5.67
C ILE A 7 -1.79 25.52 -4.61
N VAL A 8 -2.67 25.46 -3.62
CA VAL A 8 -2.64 24.42 -2.59
C VAL A 8 -3.62 23.30 -2.95
N GLY A 9 -3.08 22.10 -3.12
CA GLY A 9 -3.81 20.87 -3.35
C GLY A 9 -4.11 20.11 -2.06
N TYR A 10 -5.24 19.43 -2.02
CA TYR A 10 -5.64 18.58 -0.90
C TYR A 10 -6.17 17.23 -1.39
N THR A 11 -5.75 16.15 -0.74
CA THR A 11 -6.37 14.84 -0.90
C THR A 11 -6.37 14.10 0.42
N ALA A 12 -7.29 13.16 0.57
CA ALA A 12 -7.51 12.45 1.83
C ALA A 12 -7.79 10.97 1.55
N GLY A 13 -7.22 10.09 2.38
CA GLY A 13 -7.32 8.66 2.16
C GLY A 13 -6.75 7.83 3.31
N VAL A 14 -7.01 6.53 3.26
CA VAL A 14 -6.45 5.59 4.25
C VAL A 14 -4.98 5.30 3.95
N TYR A 15 -4.62 5.13 2.68
CA TYR A 15 -3.26 4.81 2.23
C TYR A 15 -2.68 3.51 2.84
N ASP A 16 -3.54 2.56 3.19
CA ASP A 16 -3.14 1.24 3.69
C ASP A 16 -2.57 0.37 2.57
N LEU A 17 -1.64 -0.53 2.90
CA LEU A 17 -0.90 -1.36 1.94
C LEU A 17 -0.43 -0.55 0.73
N PHE A 18 0.28 0.55 0.99
CA PHE A 18 0.58 1.57 -0.01
C PHE A 18 1.12 0.98 -1.33
N HIS A 19 0.43 1.28 -2.43
CA HIS A 19 0.67 0.66 -3.74
C HIS A 19 0.66 1.70 -4.87
N ILE A 20 0.91 1.24 -6.10
CA ILE A 20 1.05 2.12 -7.27
C ILE A 20 -0.18 2.99 -7.53
N GLY A 21 -1.39 2.50 -7.23
CA GLY A 21 -2.62 3.31 -7.28
C GLY A 21 -2.54 4.58 -6.44
N HIS A 22 -2.08 4.49 -5.19
CA HIS A 22 -1.86 5.67 -4.33
C HIS A 22 -0.77 6.57 -4.89
N ALA A 23 0.37 6.00 -5.30
CA ALA A 23 1.48 6.77 -5.85
C ALA A 23 1.08 7.55 -7.13
N ASN A 24 0.26 6.96 -8.00
CA ASN A 24 -0.26 7.61 -9.21
C ASN A 24 -1.24 8.74 -8.86
N LEU A 25 -2.14 8.53 -7.91
CA LEU A 25 -3.05 9.58 -7.43
C LEU A 25 -2.26 10.78 -6.90
N LEU A 26 -1.26 10.53 -6.05
CA LEU A 26 -0.42 11.58 -5.48
C LEU A 26 0.45 12.28 -6.53
N ARG A 27 1.00 11.53 -7.49
CA ARG A 27 1.74 12.08 -8.64
C ARG A 27 0.87 13.04 -9.46
N ASN A 28 -0.33 12.61 -9.81
CA ASN A 28 -1.25 13.42 -10.60
C ASN A 28 -1.68 14.66 -9.83
N ALA A 29 -2.06 14.51 -8.55
CA ALA A 29 -2.40 15.62 -7.67
C ALA A 29 -1.27 16.67 -7.60
N LYS A 30 -0.03 16.23 -7.37
CA LYS A 30 1.14 17.12 -7.29
C LYS A 30 1.42 17.86 -8.61
N SER A 31 1.16 17.23 -9.75
CA SER A 31 1.32 17.91 -11.06
C SER A 31 0.36 19.08 -11.28
N MET A 32 -0.70 19.18 -10.46
CA MET A 32 -1.78 20.16 -10.59
C MET A 32 -1.83 21.17 -9.43
N CYS A 33 -0.82 21.18 -8.55
CA CYS A 33 -0.70 22.14 -7.45
C CYS A 33 0.77 22.46 -7.16
N ASP A 34 1.02 23.59 -6.51
CA ASP A 34 2.36 23.97 -6.09
C ASP A 34 2.72 23.28 -4.76
N HIS A 35 1.72 23.05 -3.89
CA HIS A 35 1.86 22.38 -2.59
C HIS A 35 0.73 21.37 -2.36
N LEU A 36 1.05 20.10 -2.14
CA LEU A 36 0.10 19.01 -1.92
C LEU A 36 0.05 18.62 -0.44
N ILE A 37 -1.12 18.82 0.17
CA ILE A 37 -1.47 18.34 1.49
C ILE A 37 -2.18 16.99 1.35
N VAL A 38 -1.67 15.98 2.05
CA VAL A 38 -2.26 14.63 2.11
C VAL A 38 -2.74 14.35 3.52
N ALA A 39 -4.04 14.17 3.68
CA ALA A 39 -4.63 13.80 4.95
C ALA A 39 -4.77 12.26 5.05
N VAL A 40 -4.12 11.67 6.04
CA VAL A 40 -4.14 10.22 6.28
C VAL A 40 -5.20 9.91 7.33
N SER A 41 -6.18 9.06 7.01
CA SER A 41 -7.23 8.63 7.95
C SER A 41 -6.64 7.95 9.17
N THR A 42 -7.04 8.39 10.37
CA THR A 42 -6.67 7.72 11.62
C THR A 42 -7.31 6.33 11.73
N ASP A 43 -6.74 5.45 12.56
CA ASP A 43 -7.30 4.11 12.75
C ASP A 43 -8.72 4.20 13.36
N GLU A 44 -8.99 5.20 14.19
CA GLU A 44 -10.31 5.54 14.73
C GLU A 44 -11.32 5.84 13.62
N LEU A 45 -10.93 6.64 12.63
CA LEU A 45 -11.78 7.01 11.51
C LEU A 45 -12.02 5.81 10.59
N VAL A 46 -11.01 4.99 10.34
CA VAL A 46 -11.08 3.82 9.45
C VAL A 46 -12.05 2.76 9.98
N ARG A 47 -12.19 2.62 11.31
CA ARG A 47 -13.15 1.70 11.94
C ARG A 47 -14.61 1.94 11.53
N TYR A 48 -14.92 3.09 10.92
CA TYR A 48 -16.19 3.31 10.24
C TYR A 48 -16.45 2.22 9.17
N LYS A 49 -17.59 1.52 9.29
CA LYS A 49 -18.00 0.35 8.48
C LYS A 49 -17.23 -0.96 8.75
N TYR A 50 -16.72 -1.18 9.97
CA TYR A 50 -16.07 -2.43 10.38
C TYR A 50 -14.81 -2.79 9.56
N LYS A 51 -14.21 -1.79 8.91
CA LYS A 51 -12.93 -1.95 8.23
C LYS A 51 -11.81 -1.61 9.20
N THR A 52 -10.71 -2.33 9.10
CA THR A 52 -9.46 -2.00 9.80
C THR A 52 -8.36 -1.92 8.76
N SER A 53 -7.42 -1.00 8.97
CA SER A 53 -6.18 -0.99 8.20
C SER A 53 -5.26 -2.09 8.72
N VAL A 54 -4.53 -2.73 7.81
CA VAL A 54 -3.49 -3.70 8.14
C VAL A 54 -2.30 -2.99 8.77
N ILE A 55 -1.92 -1.83 8.22
CA ILE A 55 -0.82 -1.01 8.70
C ILE A 55 -1.36 0.07 9.67
N PRO A 56 -0.80 0.20 10.88
CA PRO A 56 -1.17 1.26 11.82
C PRO A 56 -1.01 2.67 11.26
N TYR A 57 -1.78 3.61 11.80
CA TYR A 57 -1.82 5.01 11.33
C TYR A 57 -0.45 5.69 11.24
N ASP A 58 0.37 5.58 12.28
CA ASP A 58 1.69 6.18 12.36
C ASP A 58 2.62 5.69 11.24
N GLN A 59 2.60 4.38 10.96
CA GLN A 59 3.38 3.80 9.87
C GLN A 59 2.87 4.23 8.50
N ARG A 60 1.54 4.32 8.30
CA ARG A 60 0.95 4.84 7.05
C ARG A 60 1.35 6.29 6.82
N VAL A 61 1.41 7.12 7.86
CA VAL A 61 1.90 8.50 7.77
C VAL A 61 3.34 8.56 7.27
N GLU A 62 4.24 7.75 7.83
CA GLU A 62 5.64 7.73 7.41
C GLU A 62 5.81 7.25 5.96
N VAL A 63 5.04 6.24 5.54
CA VAL A 63 5.03 5.78 4.15
C VAL A 63 4.57 6.90 3.21
N VAL A 64 3.49 7.61 3.56
CA VAL A 64 2.98 8.73 2.73
C VAL A 64 3.98 9.89 2.70
N LYS A 65 4.62 10.24 3.83
CA LYS A 65 5.67 11.26 3.89
C LYS A 65 6.87 10.93 2.99
N SER A 66 7.22 9.65 2.88
CA SER A 66 8.32 9.21 2.00
C SER A 66 8.01 9.35 0.50
N CYS A 67 6.74 9.58 0.14
CA CYS A 67 6.34 9.74 -1.24
C CYS A 67 6.76 11.12 -1.76
N LYS A 68 7.67 11.15 -2.74
CA LYS A 68 8.24 12.39 -3.33
C LYS A 68 7.23 13.41 -3.88
N TYR A 69 5.97 13.04 -4.03
CA TYR A 69 4.91 13.91 -4.54
C TYR A 69 4.17 14.67 -3.42
N VAL A 70 4.47 14.36 -2.16
CA VAL A 70 3.76 14.88 -0.99
C VAL A 70 4.61 15.94 -0.31
N ASP A 71 4.02 17.11 -0.05
CA ASP A 71 4.72 18.19 0.66
C ASP A 71 4.33 18.25 2.14
N THR A 72 3.10 17.84 2.49
CA THR A 72 2.64 17.86 3.89
C THR A 72 1.70 16.70 4.14
N VAL A 73 1.91 16.00 5.25
CA VAL A 73 1.01 14.95 5.74
C VAL A 73 0.35 15.40 7.03
N ILE A 74 -0.98 15.24 7.11
CA ILE A 74 -1.77 15.58 8.30
C ILE A 74 -2.70 14.43 8.69
N PRO A 75 -3.15 14.34 9.96
CA PRO A 75 -4.23 13.45 10.33
C PRO A 75 -5.56 13.85 9.67
N GLN A 76 -6.32 12.85 9.24
CA GLN A 76 -7.73 12.99 8.94
C GLN A 76 -8.53 12.27 10.03
N GLU A 77 -9.18 13.06 10.90
CA GLU A 77 -9.91 12.56 12.07
C GLU A 77 -11.42 12.43 11.82
N ASN A 78 -11.94 13.08 10.78
CA ASN A 78 -13.35 13.01 10.40
C ASN A 78 -13.58 13.04 8.87
N MET A 79 -14.82 12.84 8.46
CA MET A 79 -15.18 12.80 7.03
C MET A 79 -15.58 14.16 6.44
N ASP A 80 -15.70 15.22 7.25
CA ASP A 80 -16.13 16.55 6.82
C ASP A 80 -14.99 17.26 6.05
N LYS A 81 -15.17 17.33 4.73
CA LYS A 81 -14.18 17.95 3.83
C LYS A 81 -14.23 19.48 3.88
N PHE A 82 -15.37 20.05 4.24
CA PHE A 82 -15.50 21.50 4.36
C PHE A 82 -14.87 22.00 5.66
N GLU A 83 -14.95 21.23 6.75
CA GLU A 83 -14.19 21.52 7.97
C GLU A 83 -12.67 21.51 7.70
N ALA A 84 -12.17 20.52 6.97
CA ALA A 84 -10.77 20.49 6.54
C ALA A 84 -10.41 21.76 5.74
N TRP A 85 -11.27 22.17 4.81
CA TRP A 85 -11.06 23.43 4.07
C TRP A 85 -11.08 24.68 4.95
N LYS A 86 -11.94 24.76 5.96
CA LYS A 86 -11.95 25.92 6.89
C LYS A 86 -10.60 26.12 7.57
N LYS A 87 -9.89 25.03 7.87
CA LYS A 87 -8.56 25.04 8.52
C LYS A 87 -7.43 25.27 7.51
N LEU A 88 -7.47 24.58 6.37
CA LEU A 88 -6.34 24.47 5.45
C LEU A 88 -6.38 25.44 4.27
N LYS A 89 -7.58 25.93 3.91
CA LYS A 89 -7.80 26.87 2.80
C LYS A 89 -7.15 26.42 1.47
N PHE A 90 -7.21 25.12 1.18
CA PHE A 90 -6.77 24.58 -0.10
C PHE A 90 -7.61 25.09 -1.27
N ASP A 91 -7.03 25.15 -2.46
CA ASP A 91 -7.67 25.66 -3.68
C ASP A 91 -8.23 24.52 -4.56
N VAL A 92 -7.65 23.32 -4.47
CA VAL A 92 -8.06 22.15 -5.27
C VAL A 92 -8.14 20.90 -4.39
N MET A 93 -9.23 20.16 -4.51
CA MET A 93 -9.39 18.83 -3.92
C MET A 93 -9.25 17.74 -4.98
N PHE A 94 -8.42 16.74 -4.70
CA PHE A 94 -8.22 15.58 -5.57
C PHE A 94 -8.85 14.32 -4.97
N VAL A 95 -9.59 13.59 -5.80
CA VAL A 95 -10.39 12.43 -5.39
C VAL A 95 -10.26 11.32 -6.44
N GLY A 96 -10.36 10.06 -6.02
CA GLY A 96 -10.63 8.97 -6.97
C GLY A 96 -12.05 9.07 -7.56
N ASP A 97 -12.24 8.59 -8.78
CA ASP A 97 -13.52 8.62 -9.49
C ASP A 97 -14.59 7.67 -8.92
N ASP A 98 -14.24 6.79 -7.97
CA ASP A 98 -15.18 5.90 -7.25
C ASP A 98 -16.37 6.63 -6.61
N TRP A 99 -16.24 7.94 -6.42
CA TRP A 99 -17.20 8.82 -5.76
C TRP A 99 -18.00 9.71 -6.70
N TYR A 100 -17.59 9.75 -7.97
CA TYR A 100 -18.16 10.64 -8.96
C TYR A 100 -19.66 10.38 -9.14
N GLY A 101 -20.45 11.47 -9.16
CA GLY A 101 -21.90 11.39 -9.38
C GLY A 101 -22.73 10.95 -8.18
N THR A 102 -22.14 10.68 -7.01
CA THR A 102 -22.92 10.38 -5.81
C THR A 102 -23.55 11.65 -5.21
N GLU A 103 -24.77 11.56 -4.67
CA GLU A 103 -25.47 12.71 -4.05
C GLU A 103 -24.64 13.39 -2.96
N LYS A 104 -23.89 12.59 -2.19
CA LYS A 104 -22.99 13.08 -1.14
C LYS A 104 -21.91 14.00 -1.72
N TRP A 105 -21.30 13.61 -2.84
CA TRP A 105 -20.23 14.37 -3.46
C TRP A 105 -20.72 15.56 -4.27
N GLN A 106 -21.90 15.49 -4.88
CA GLN A 106 -22.54 16.65 -5.49
C GLN A 106 -22.72 17.80 -4.46
N LYS A 107 -23.19 17.48 -3.25
CA LYS A 107 -23.30 18.49 -2.16
C LYS A 107 -21.96 19.07 -1.75
N ILE A 108 -20.91 18.25 -1.71
CA ILE A 108 -19.55 18.70 -1.37
C ILE A 108 -19.01 19.61 -2.49
N GLU A 109 -19.24 19.27 -3.75
CA GLU A 109 -18.87 20.11 -4.89
C GLU A 109 -19.58 21.46 -4.86
N ASP A 110 -20.88 21.51 -4.56
CA ASP A 110 -21.63 22.76 -4.42
C ASP A 110 -21.07 23.64 -3.29
N GLN A 111 -20.75 23.04 -2.14
CA GLN A 111 -20.10 23.73 -1.02
C GLN A 111 -18.74 24.32 -1.42
N PHE A 112 -17.93 23.55 -2.16
CA PHE A 112 -16.62 24.00 -2.62
C PHE A 112 -16.69 25.05 -3.72
N LYS A 113 -17.65 24.94 -4.63
CA LYS A 113 -17.90 25.93 -5.67
C LYS A 113 -18.23 27.30 -5.08
N ALA A 114 -19.00 27.35 -3.99
CA ALA A 114 -19.34 28.60 -3.29
C ALA A 114 -18.11 29.33 -2.72
N VAL A 115 -16.98 28.63 -2.55
CA VAL A 115 -15.73 29.19 -2.00
C VAL A 115 -14.56 29.14 -3.00
N GLY A 116 -14.85 28.84 -4.28
CA GLY A 116 -13.86 28.83 -5.35
C GLY A 116 -12.93 27.62 -5.39
N VAL A 117 -13.24 26.55 -4.63
CA VAL A 117 -12.46 25.32 -4.62
C VAL A 117 -12.89 24.41 -5.78
N LYS A 118 -11.90 23.87 -6.50
CA LYS A 118 -12.13 22.91 -7.59
C LYS A 118 -12.03 21.48 -7.06
N VAL A 119 -12.91 20.59 -7.52
CA VAL A 119 -12.80 19.14 -7.28
C VAL A 119 -12.35 18.47 -8.57
N ILE A 120 -11.29 17.67 -8.50
CA ILE A 120 -10.72 16.96 -9.64
C ILE A 120 -10.74 15.46 -9.32
N TYR A 121 -11.34 14.71 -10.24
CA TYR A 121 -11.45 13.26 -10.15
C TYR A 121 -10.37 12.59 -11.00
N PHE A 122 -9.67 11.62 -10.42
CA PHE A 122 -8.73 10.78 -11.14
C PHE A 122 -9.31 9.39 -11.36
N PRO A 123 -9.13 8.82 -12.57
CA PRO A 123 -9.52 7.44 -12.82
C PRO A 123 -8.84 6.51 -11.82
N TYR A 124 -9.62 5.61 -11.22
CA TYR A 124 -9.06 4.57 -10.38
C TYR A 124 -8.06 3.74 -11.18
N THR A 125 -6.89 3.45 -10.59
CA THR A 125 -5.92 2.56 -11.23
C THR A 125 -6.50 1.15 -11.21
N LYS A 126 -6.95 0.68 -12.37
CA LYS A 126 -7.52 -0.66 -12.54
C LYS A 126 -6.52 -1.71 -12.05
N ASP A 127 -7.05 -2.79 -11.48
CA ASP A 127 -6.33 -4.00 -11.03
C ASP A 127 -5.53 -3.92 -9.73
N ILE A 128 -5.51 -2.79 -9.01
CA ILE A 128 -4.83 -2.71 -7.70
C ILE A 128 -5.63 -1.94 -6.65
N SER A 129 -5.79 -2.56 -5.48
CA SER A 129 -6.36 -1.95 -4.28
C SER A 129 -5.88 -2.70 -3.05
N SER A 130 -5.92 -2.09 -1.85
CA SER A 130 -5.59 -2.79 -0.60
C SER A 130 -6.49 -4.02 -0.39
N THR A 131 -7.77 -3.94 -0.77
CA THR A 131 -8.70 -5.08 -0.76
C THR A 131 -8.20 -6.19 -1.67
N ARG A 132 -7.83 -5.86 -2.92
CA ARG A 132 -7.36 -6.84 -3.89
C ARG A 132 -6.05 -7.50 -3.47
N ILE A 133 -5.15 -6.73 -2.86
CA ILE A 133 -3.91 -7.27 -2.28
C ILE A 133 -4.23 -8.30 -1.20
N ASN A 134 -5.14 -7.98 -0.28
CA ASN A 134 -5.56 -8.91 0.76
C ASN A 134 -6.23 -10.17 0.19
N GLU A 135 -7.15 -10.03 -0.78
CA GLU A 135 -7.76 -11.17 -1.47
C GLU A 135 -6.71 -12.10 -2.09
N ILE A 136 -5.71 -11.55 -2.80
CA ILE A 136 -4.63 -12.33 -3.39
C ILE A 136 -3.79 -13.05 -2.32
N LEU A 137 -3.54 -12.39 -1.18
CA LEU A 137 -2.81 -13.02 -0.07
C LEU A 137 -3.60 -14.19 0.53
N ASP A 138 -4.90 -14.04 0.67
CA ASP A 138 -5.78 -15.10 1.20
C ASP A 138 -5.89 -16.27 0.22
N GLU A 139 -6.07 -16.00 -1.08
CA GLU A 139 -6.05 -17.01 -2.15
C GLU A 139 -4.74 -17.81 -2.12
N LYS A 140 -3.59 -17.12 -2.03
CA LYS A 140 -2.27 -17.77 -1.98
C LYS A 140 -2.09 -18.61 -0.72
N ARG A 141 -2.52 -18.12 0.44
CA ARG A 141 -2.44 -18.86 1.71
C ARG A 141 -3.33 -20.10 1.67
N ALA A 142 -4.53 -20.01 1.12
CA ALA A 142 -5.42 -21.15 0.94
C ALA A 142 -4.79 -22.22 0.05
N GLU A 143 -4.18 -21.82 -1.08
CA GLU A 143 -3.49 -22.75 -2.00
C GLU A 143 -2.34 -23.50 -1.31
N ILE A 144 -1.58 -22.82 -0.45
CA ILE A 144 -0.50 -23.44 0.33
C ILE A 144 -1.06 -24.47 1.30
N LEU A 145 -2.11 -24.11 2.05
CA LEU A 145 -2.73 -25.00 3.04
C LEU A 145 -3.33 -26.26 2.42
N GLU A 146 -3.91 -26.16 1.21
CA GLU A 146 -4.44 -27.32 0.49
C GLU A 146 -3.33 -28.32 0.15
N LYS A 147 -2.20 -27.82 -0.37
CA LYS A 147 -1.05 -28.67 -0.72
C LYS A 147 -0.33 -29.25 0.48
N GLU A 148 -0.27 -28.54 1.59
CA GLU A 148 0.26 -29.10 2.85
C GLU A 148 -0.56 -30.31 3.29
N LYS A 149 -1.90 -30.26 3.18
CA LYS A 149 -2.77 -31.41 3.47
C LYS A 149 -2.53 -32.57 2.51
N GLU A 150 -2.44 -32.33 1.20
CA GLU A 150 -2.10 -33.36 0.21
C GLU A 150 -0.76 -34.05 0.55
N LEU A 151 0.25 -33.25 0.93
CA LEU A 151 1.55 -33.76 1.33
C LEU A 151 1.47 -34.61 2.60
N GLU A 152 0.68 -34.21 3.59
CA GLU A 152 0.44 -35.01 4.81
C GLU A 152 -0.25 -36.34 4.50
N GLU A 153 -1.22 -36.37 3.59
CA GLU A 153 -1.87 -37.61 3.16
C GLU A 153 -0.88 -38.54 2.45
N LEU A 154 -0.03 -38.00 1.57
CA LEU A 154 1.02 -38.80 0.91
C LEU A 154 2.04 -39.34 1.92
N LYS A 155 2.42 -38.56 2.94
CA LYS A 155 3.28 -39.03 4.03
C LYS A 155 2.67 -40.24 4.75
N LYS A 156 1.35 -40.27 4.94
CA LYS A 156 0.64 -41.42 5.53
C LYS A 156 0.63 -42.65 4.62
N ARG A 157 0.68 -42.47 3.29
CA ARG A 157 0.66 -43.56 2.29
C ARG A 157 2.02 -44.20 2.02
N GLY A 158 3.12 -43.63 2.52
CA GLY A 158 4.46 -44.24 2.48
C GLY A 158 5.22 -44.11 1.15
N ASP A 159 4.77 -43.28 0.20
CA ASP A 159 5.49 -43.04 -1.06
C ASP A 159 6.58 -41.96 -0.89
N GLU A 160 7.78 -42.39 -0.52
CA GLU A 160 8.92 -41.50 -0.25
C GLU A 160 9.42 -40.73 -1.49
N THR A 161 9.25 -41.29 -2.69
CA THR A 161 9.78 -40.69 -3.93
C THR A 161 8.90 -39.55 -4.40
N LEU A 162 7.57 -39.75 -4.37
CA LEU A 162 6.60 -38.73 -4.70
C LEU A 162 6.61 -37.60 -3.66
N LYS A 163 6.77 -37.95 -2.38
CA LYS A 163 6.93 -37.02 -1.26
C LYS A 163 8.08 -36.03 -1.48
N LYS A 164 9.26 -36.52 -1.88
CA LYS A 164 10.45 -35.68 -2.05
C LYS A 164 10.27 -34.66 -3.18
N LYS A 165 9.69 -35.08 -4.32
CA LYS A 165 9.39 -34.20 -5.46
C LYS A 165 8.36 -33.12 -5.11
N MET A 166 7.32 -33.48 -4.36
CA MET A 166 6.26 -32.53 -3.98
C MET A 166 6.73 -31.53 -2.91
N ASP A 167 7.51 -31.96 -1.92
CA ASP A 167 8.13 -31.07 -0.91
C ASP A 167 9.04 -30.02 -1.56
N GLU A 168 9.90 -30.44 -2.52
CA GLU A 168 10.75 -29.52 -3.28
C GLU A 168 9.93 -28.53 -4.12
N THR A 169 8.83 -28.99 -4.73
CA THR A 169 7.94 -28.12 -5.52
C THR A 169 7.20 -27.11 -4.65
N LEU A 170 6.73 -27.52 -3.47
CA LEU A 170 6.04 -26.66 -2.53
C LEU A 170 6.98 -25.58 -1.98
N LYS A 171 8.20 -25.95 -1.62
CA LYS A 171 9.24 -25.02 -1.18
C LYS A 171 9.56 -23.96 -2.23
N LYS A 172 9.75 -24.35 -3.49
CA LYS A 172 9.95 -23.39 -4.58
C LYS A 172 8.76 -22.44 -4.73
N LYS A 173 7.53 -22.91 -4.50
CA LYS A 173 6.32 -22.08 -4.63
C LYS A 173 6.11 -21.13 -3.44
N ILE A 174 6.44 -21.56 -2.22
CA ILE A 174 6.32 -20.75 -0.99
C ILE A 174 7.40 -19.69 -0.93
N TYR A 175 8.64 -20.07 -1.19
CA TYR A 175 9.80 -19.21 -1.02
C TYR A 175 10.21 -18.50 -2.31
N GLY A 176 9.71 -18.91 -3.48
CA GLY A 176 10.26 -18.48 -4.76
C GLY A 176 11.64 -19.08 -5.02
N ASP A 177 12.08 -19.10 -6.28
CA ASP A 177 13.33 -19.76 -6.67
C ASP A 177 14.58 -19.25 -5.94
N ASN A 178 14.54 -18.04 -5.36
CA ASN A 178 15.70 -17.37 -4.75
C ASN A 178 15.64 -17.17 -3.22
N ASN A 179 14.60 -17.61 -2.52
CA ASN A 179 14.36 -17.23 -1.11
C ASN A 179 14.21 -18.41 -0.14
N LEU A 180 14.78 -19.58 -0.49
CA LEU A 180 14.84 -20.74 0.41
C LEU A 180 15.55 -20.36 1.73
N PRO A 181 14.99 -20.74 2.91
CA PRO A 181 15.61 -20.49 4.20
C PRO A 181 17.04 -21.06 4.27
N GLU A 182 17.99 -20.31 4.83
CA GLU A 182 19.42 -20.67 4.87
C GLU A 182 19.70 -22.07 5.44
N LYS A 183 18.85 -22.57 6.35
CA LYS A 183 18.97 -23.93 6.93
C LYS A 183 18.82 -25.06 5.91
N GLU A 184 18.25 -24.81 4.73
CA GLU A 184 18.03 -25.84 3.70
C GLU A 184 18.99 -25.74 2.51
N LYS A 185 19.76 -24.66 2.36
CA LYS A 185 20.78 -24.51 1.30
C LYS A 185 21.89 -25.55 1.40
N GLY A 186 22.17 -26.07 2.61
CA GLY A 186 23.22 -27.07 2.87
C GLY A 186 22.86 -28.53 2.53
N LYS A 187 21.67 -28.83 2.00
CA LYS A 187 21.28 -30.22 1.65
C LYS A 187 21.34 -30.56 0.15
N LEU A 188 21.68 -29.59 -0.71
CA LEU A 188 21.72 -29.77 -2.18
C LEU A 188 23.07 -29.39 -2.84
N GLY A 189 24.12 -29.10 -2.07
CA GLY A 189 25.45 -28.81 -2.60
C GLY A 189 26.50 -29.75 -2.02
N GLY A 190 26.87 -30.78 -2.76
CA GLY A 190 28.17 -31.42 -2.58
C GLY A 190 29.27 -30.51 -3.13
N GLU A 191 30.36 -30.40 -2.39
CA GLU A 191 31.61 -29.69 -2.69
C GLU A 191 31.57 -28.15 -2.62
N GLU A 192 31.63 -27.62 -1.39
CA GLU A 192 32.26 -26.32 -1.14
C GLU A 192 33.78 -26.50 -1.15
N LYS A 193 34.46 -25.89 -2.13
CA LYS A 193 35.87 -25.52 -1.98
C LYS A 193 35.92 -24.16 -1.30
N ASP A 194 36.65 -24.14 -0.18
CA ASP A 194 37.01 -22.96 0.59
C ASP A 194 37.44 -21.78 -0.28
N VAL A 195 36.69 -20.67 -0.21
CA VAL A 195 37.26 -19.34 -0.34
C VAL A 195 36.70 -18.48 0.78
N LYS A 196 37.54 -18.25 1.78
CA LYS A 196 37.33 -17.21 2.79
C LYS A 196 37.32 -15.86 2.08
N ASP A 197 36.24 -15.10 2.24
CA ASP A 197 36.40 -13.65 2.33
C ASP A 197 35.44 -13.08 3.35
N SER A 198 36.05 -12.56 4.42
CA SER A 198 35.46 -11.72 5.44
C SER A 198 34.80 -10.51 4.81
N HIS A 199 33.54 -10.18 5.14
CA HIS A 199 33.07 -8.80 5.31
C HIS A 199 31.76 -8.84 6.11
N THR A 200 31.81 -8.23 7.30
CA THR A 200 30.71 -8.05 8.25
C THR A 200 29.58 -7.22 7.64
N ASN A 201 28.35 -7.76 7.60
CA ASN A 201 27.19 -6.99 7.14
C ASN A 201 26.66 -6.13 8.31
N SER A 202 27.11 -4.88 8.36
CA SER A 202 26.59 -3.85 9.27
C SER A 202 25.21 -3.41 8.80
N PHE A 203 24.24 -3.40 9.72
CA PHE A 203 22.92 -2.80 9.52
C PHE A 203 23.03 -1.38 8.92
N TYR A 204 22.45 -1.20 7.73
CA TYR A 204 22.37 0.08 7.05
C TYR A 204 21.28 0.94 7.71
N GLN A 205 21.68 2.04 8.35
CA GLN A 205 20.78 3.14 8.73
C GLN A 205 21.07 4.34 7.81
N PRO A 206 20.11 4.82 7.01
CA PRO A 206 20.31 6.01 6.20
C PRO A 206 20.29 7.28 7.07
N PRO A 207 21.10 8.30 6.73
CA PRO A 207 21.13 9.55 7.46
C PRO A 207 19.90 10.41 7.17
N TYR A 208 19.51 11.16 8.20
CA TYR A 208 18.41 12.13 8.36
C TYR A 208 17.88 12.80 7.09
#